data_AF-A0A942ZZH6-F1
#
_entry.id   AF-A0A942ZZH6-F1
#
_cell.length_a   1.000
_cell.length_b   1.000
_cell.length_c   1.000
_cell.angle_alpha   90.00
_cell.angle_beta   90.00
_cell.angle_gamma   90.00
#
_symmetry.space_group_name_H-M   'P 1'
#
loop_
_entity.id
_entity.type
_entity.pdbx_description
1 polymer ?
#
loop_
_entity_poly.entity_id
_entity_poly.type
_entity_poly.pdbx_seq_one_letter_code
_entity_poly.pdbx_strand_id
1 'polypeptide(L)' 'MSQEKKKSAKPLRRELELYRENGVSLYLDGAPSTPKKIAKACQIAENGVYMRDYTEDEDGHIACVSFDLIRKE' A
#
# COMPACT_ATOMS: atom_id res chain seq x y z
N MET A 1 14.64 -15.14 2.03
CA MET A 1 14.05 -14.03 1.25
C MET A 1 12.57 -13.99 1.59
N SER A 2 11.93 -13.00 2.22
CA SER A 2 12.32 -11.67 2.68
C SER A 2 11.31 -11.33 3.77
N GLN A 3 11.69 -11.48 5.04
CA GLN A 3 10.84 -11.08 6.17
C GLN A 3 11.18 -9.66 6.55
N GLU A 4 10.74 -8.68 5.76
CA GLU A 4 10.69 -7.29 6.24
C GLU A 4 9.38 -7.09 7.01
N LYS A 5 9.18 -7.92 8.04
CA LYS A 5 8.03 -7.83 8.94
C LYS A 5 8.41 -6.94 10.10
N LYS A 6 7.57 -5.92 10.33
CA LYS A 6 7.40 -5.15 11.56
C LYS A 6 8.43 -4.03 11.80
N LYS A 7 8.11 -2.78 11.38
CA LYS A 7 8.32 -1.51 12.14
C LYS A 7 8.15 -0.27 11.26
N SER A 8 6.96 -0.01 10.70
CA SER A 8 6.86 1.16 9.80
C SER A 8 5.47 1.75 9.54
N ALA A 9 4.51 1.63 10.47
CA ALA A 9 3.22 2.32 10.30
C ALA A 9 3.35 3.87 10.16
N LYS A 10 4.39 4.47 10.77
CA LYS A 10 4.70 5.91 10.64
C LYS A 10 5.28 6.28 9.27
N PRO A 11 6.35 5.63 8.76
CA PRO A 11 6.87 5.94 7.42
C PRO A 11 5.92 5.51 6.30
N LEU A 12 5.13 4.44 6.45
CA LEU A 12 4.17 4.01 5.42
C LEU A 12 3.13 5.08 5.10
N ARG A 13 2.58 5.77 6.12
CA ARG A 13 1.65 6.89 5.88
C ARG A 13 2.31 8.00 5.07
N ARG A 14 3.53 8.38 5.43
CA ARG A 14 4.25 9.49 4.80
C ARG A 14 4.58 9.18 3.34
N GLU A 15 4.94 7.94 3.05
CA GLU A 15 5.18 7.48 1.68
C GLU A 15 3.89 7.47 0.84
N LEU A 16 2.78 7.00 1.41
CA LEU A 16 1.46 7.05 0.77
C LEU A 16 0.96 8.49 0.53
N GLU A 17 1.25 9.40 1.45
CA GLU A 17 0.98 10.83 1.27
C GLU A 17 1.78 11.37 0.09
N LEU A 18 3.07 11.01 -0.03
CA LEU A 18 3.91 11.38 -1.15
C LEU A 18 3.36 10.86 -2.49
N TYR A 19 2.95 9.59 -2.56
CA TYR A 19 2.32 9.02 -3.76
C TYR A 19 1.11 9.85 -4.19
N ARG A 20 0.23 10.18 -3.25
CA ARG A 20 -0.96 10.99 -3.54
C ARG A 20 -0.61 12.42 -3.98
N GLU A 21 0.45 13.02 -3.41
CA GLU A 21 0.98 14.32 -3.86
C GLU A 21 1.57 14.27 -5.27
N ASN A 22 2.15 13.14 -5.66
CA ASN A 22 2.65 12.89 -7.03
C ASN A 22 1.53 12.51 -8.01
N GLY A 23 0.26 12.50 -7.58
CA GLY A 23 -0.88 12.12 -8.42
C GLY A 23 -1.10 10.61 -8.57
N VAL A 24 -0.38 9.80 -7.80
CA VAL A 24 -0.50 8.34 -7.82
C VAL A 24 -1.77 7.92 -7.07
N SER A 25 -2.59 7.08 -7.71
CA SER A 25 -3.84 6.59 -7.12
C SER A 25 -3.57 5.41 -6.18
N LEU A 26 -4.25 5.40 -5.04
CA LEU A 26 -4.02 4.40 -4.00
C LEU A 26 -5.26 3.51 -3.83
N TYR A 27 -5.06 2.20 -3.90
CA TYR A 27 -6.11 1.20 -3.74
C TYR A 27 -5.79 0.28 -2.57
N LEU A 28 -6.85 -0.16 -1.89
CA LEU A 28 -6.80 -1.14 -0.81
C LEU A 28 -7.87 -2.19 -1.10
N ASP A 29 -7.46 -3.43 -1.29
CA ASP A 29 -8.37 -4.55 -1.58
C ASP A 29 -9.24 -4.27 -2.82
N GLY A 30 -8.62 -3.72 -3.88
CA GLY A 30 -9.30 -3.29 -5.10
C GLY A 30 -10.17 -2.02 -4.98
N ALA A 31 -10.30 -1.42 -3.79
CA ALA A 31 -11.10 -0.20 -3.59
C ALA A 31 -10.24 1.06 -3.47
N PRO A 32 -10.60 2.19 -4.11
CA PRO A 32 -9.88 3.45 -3.95
C PRO A 32 -9.89 3.87 -2.48
N SER A 33 -8.72 4.13 -1.93
CA SER A 33 -8.53 4.34 -0.50
C SER A 33 -7.57 5.49 -0.20
N THR A 34 -7.60 5.93 1.05
CA THR A 34 -6.72 7.01 1.50
C THR A 34 -5.47 6.46 2.19
N PRO A 35 -4.36 7.22 2.18
CA PRO A 35 -3.12 6.87 2.89
C PRO A 35 -3.35 6.43 4.35
N LYS A 36 -4.25 7.15 5.05
CA LYS A 36 -4.65 6.84 6.43
C LYS A 36 -5.32 5.47 6.55
N LYS A 37 -6.23 5.14 5.62
CA LYS A 37 -6.98 3.88 5.62
C LYS A 37 -6.04 2.69 5.39
N ILE A 38 -5.18 2.78 4.38
CA ILE A 38 -4.20 1.74 4.04
C ILE A 38 -3.25 1.49 5.20
N ALA A 39 -2.67 2.55 5.77
CA ALA A 39 -1.75 2.38 6.89
C ALA A 39 -2.42 1.80 8.13
N LYS A 40 -3.69 2.17 8.40
CA LYS A 40 -4.48 1.57 9.48
C LYS A 40 -4.75 0.10 9.19
N ALA A 41 -5.16 -0.25 7.98
CA ALA A 41 -5.40 -1.63 7.55
C ALA A 41 -4.15 -2.50 7.71
N CYS A 42 -2.99 -2.00 7.28
CA CYS A 42 -1.70 -2.67 7.43
C CYS A 42 -1.28 -2.82 8.92
N GLN A 43 -1.65 -1.85 9.78
CA GLN A 43 -1.39 -1.93 11.21
C GLN A 43 -2.28 -2.95 11.93
N ILE A 44 -3.55 -3.10 11.54
CA ILE A 44 -4.51 -4.02 12.17
C ILE A 44 -4.46 -5.44 11.60
N ALA A 45 -3.77 -5.67 10.48
CA ALA A 45 -3.65 -7.01 9.90
C ALA A 45 -2.76 -7.90 10.76
N GLU A 46 -3.37 -8.53 11.76
CA GLU A 46 -2.70 -9.47 12.66
C GLU A 46 -2.43 -10.82 11.97
N ASN A 47 -3.33 -11.26 11.08
CA ASN A 47 -3.29 -12.59 10.45
C ASN A 47 -3.17 -12.56 8.92
N GLY A 48 -2.45 -11.58 8.39
CA GLY A 48 -2.21 -11.43 6.95
C GLY A 48 -1.08 -10.44 6.69
N VAL A 49 -0.67 -10.34 5.43
CA VAL A 49 0.32 -9.36 4.99
C VAL A 49 -0.26 -8.63 3.79
N TYR A 50 -0.25 -7.30 3.80
CA TYR A 50 -0.59 -6.55 2.60
C TYR A 50 0.62 -6.56 1.67
N MET A 51 0.43 -7.07 0.46
CA MET A 51 1.40 -6.87 -0.63
C MET A 51 1.03 -5.62 -1.40
N ARG A 52 2.06 -4.91 -1.85
CA ARG A 52 1.93 -3.71 -2.65
C ARG A 52 2.21 -4.05 -4.10
N ASP A 53 1.24 -3.77 -4.97
CA ASP A 53 1.37 -3.85 -6.42
C ASP A 53 1.54 -2.44 -7.00
N TYR A 54 2.42 -2.29 -7.98
CA TYR A 54 2.68 -1.02 -8.65
C TYR A 54 2.20 -1.12 -10.09
N THR A 55 1.32 -0.22 -10.47
CA THR A 55 0.84 -0.10 -11.84
C THR A 55 1.53 1.09 -12.50
N GLU A 56 2.16 0.85 -13.63
CA GLU A 56 2.82 1.88 -14.44
C GLU A 56 1.83 2.52 -15.41
N ASP A 57 2.02 3.81 -15.68
CA ASP A 57 1.33 4.56 -16.73
C ASP A 57 1.99 4.31 -18.10
N GLU A 58 1.44 4.90 -19.16
CA GLU A 58 1.98 4.81 -20.52
C GLU A 58 3.42 5.37 -20.62
N ASP A 59 3.78 6.28 -19.71
CA ASP A 59 5.10 6.91 -19.62
C ASP A 59 6.10 6.09 -18.77
N GLY A 60 5.70 4.96 -18.19
CA GLY A 60 6.54 4.12 -17.30
C GLY A 60 6.68 4.67 -15.87
N HIS A 61 5.87 5.66 -15.51
CA HIS A 61 5.79 6.17 -14.13
C HIS A 61 4.76 5.40 -13.32
N ILE A 62 4.92 5.31 -12.01
CA ILE A 62 3.93 4.66 -11.14
C ILE A 62 2.62 5.46 -11.19
N ALA A 63 1.61 4.96 -11.88
CA ALA A 63 0.28 5.54 -11.97
C ALA A 63 -0.56 5.23 -10.73
N CYS A 64 -0.50 3.98 -10.28
CA CYS A 64 -1.31 3.48 -9.18
C CYS A 64 -0.54 2.52 -8.29
N VAL A 65 -0.94 2.46 -7.03
CA VAL A 65 -0.43 1.51 -6.05
C VAL A 65 -1.59 0.81 -5.37
N SER A 66 -1.62 -0.51 -5.47
CA SER A 66 -2.68 -1.36 -4.91
C SER A 66 -2.15 -2.16 -3.73
N PHE A 67 -2.92 -2.23 -2.65
CA PHE A 67 -2.58 -3.01 -1.47
C PHE A 67 -3.56 -4.16 -1.31
N ASP A 68 -3.07 -5.38 -1.51
CA ASP A 68 -3.89 -6.59 -1.45
C ASP A 68 -3.54 -7.42 -0.23
N LEU A 69 -4.56 -7.80 0.53
CA LEU A 69 -4.39 -8.60 1.73
C LEU A 69 -4.12 -10.06 1.35
N ILE A 70 -2.88 -10.50 1.55
CA ILE A 70 -2.52 -11.89 1.40
C ILE A 70 -2.75 -12.61 2.73
N ARG A 71 -3.75 -13.48 2.76
CA ARG A 71 -4.01 -14.42 3.86
C ARG A 71 -3.48 -15.79 3.42
N LYS A 72 -2.66 -16.44 4.24
CA LYS A 72 -2.42 -17.88 4.06
C LYS A 72 -3.60 -18.60 4.69
N GLU A 73 -4.36 -19.32 3.86
CA GLU A 73 -5.30 -20.34 4.30
C GLU A 73 -4.57 -21.48 5.02
#